data_AF-A0AAN0JI79-F1
#
_entry.id   AF-A0AAN0JI79-F1
#
_cell.length_a   1.000
_cell.length_b   1.000
_cell.length_c   1.000
_cell.angle_alpha   90.00
_cell.angle_beta   90.00
_cell.angle_gamma   90.00
#
_symmetry.space_group_name_H-M   'P 1'
#
loop_
_entity.id
_entity.type
_entity.pdbx_description
1 polymer ?
#
loop_
_entity_poly.entity_id
_entity_poly.type
_entity_poly.pdbx_seq_one_letter_code
_entity_poly.pdbx_strand_id
1 'polypeptide(L)'
;FGFKVDVLFWSQHVSFILVGIIVITSIRGLLITLTKFFYAIASSKSSNAIVLCLAEVMGMYFVSSVLLMRMNVPEEYRTIITRVLGQLDFSFYHRWFDVIFLVSALTSIVFLYIAHQQSSSKRTG
;
A
#
# COMPACT_ATOMS: atom_id res chain seq x y z
N PHE A 1 -45.99 39.94 24.59
CA PHE A 1 -45.53 39.56 23.24
C PHE A 1 -44.74 38.26 23.37
N GLY A 2 -45.44 37.12 23.41
CA GLY A 2 -44.79 35.81 23.56
C GLY A 2 -44.37 35.32 22.18
N PHE A 3 -43.10 35.49 21.82
CA PHE A 3 -42.57 34.86 20.61
C PHE A 3 -42.70 33.34 20.78
N LYS A 4 -43.72 32.75 20.16
CA LYS A 4 -43.82 31.31 19.92
C LYS A 4 -42.75 30.96 18.90
N VAL A 5 -41.50 30.95 19.33
CA VAL A 5 -40.41 30.37 18.53
C VAL A 5 -40.71 28.87 18.51
N ASP A 6 -41.10 28.35 17.35
CA ASP A 6 -41.31 26.92 17.14
C ASP A 6 -40.01 26.16 17.41
N VAL A 7 -39.83 25.76 18.67
CA VAL A 7 -38.65 25.04 19.17
C VAL A 7 -38.44 23.75 18.39
N LEU A 8 -39.53 23.12 17.93
CA LEU A 8 -39.49 21.94 17.08
C LEU A 8 -38.81 22.21 15.73
N PHE A 9 -39.17 23.31 15.06
CA PHE A 9 -38.62 23.66 13.75
C PHE A 9 -37.15 24.09 13.86
N TRP A 10 -36.84 24.88 14.89
CA TRP A 10 -35.48 25.36 15.16
C TRP A 10 -34.52 24.24 15.58
N SER A 11 -34.97 23.29 16.40
CA SER A 11 -34.16 22.16 16.87
C SER A 11 -33.67 21.27 15.72
N GLN A 12 -34.53 21.02 14.73
CA GLN A 12 -34.18 20.20 13.57
C GLN A 12 -33.13 20.86 12.67
N HIS A 13 -33.24 22.16 12.42
CA HIS A 13 -32.26 22.91 11.63
C HIS A 13 -30.91 23.02 12.34
N VAL A 14 -30.92 23.29 13.65
CA VAL A 14 -29.68 23.36 14.45
C VAL A 14 -28.97 22.02 14.50
N SER A 15 -29.71 20.91 14.66
CA SER A 15 -29.13 19.56 14.66
C SER A 15 -28.52 19.20 13.30
N PHE A 16 -29.19 19.56 12.20
CA PHE A 16 -28.66 19.33 10.85
C PHE A 16 -27.36 20.11 10.61
N ILE A 17 -27.30 21.38 11.04
CA ILE A 17 -26.09 22.20 10.94
C ILE A 17 -24.95 21.61 11.79
N LEU A 18 -25.25 21.19 13.02
CA LEU A 18 -24.26 20.56 13.91
C LEU A 18 -23.67 19.29 13.30
N VAL A 19 -24.51 18.39 12.77
CA VAL A 19 -24.06 17.17 12.08
C VAL A 19 -23.20 17.53 10.86
N GLY A 20 -23.60 18.54 10.07
CA GLY A 20 -22.80 19.03 8.95
C GLY A 20 -21.40 19.49 9.37
N ILE A 21 -21.29 20.27 10.45
CA ILE A 21 -20.00 20.72 11.00
C ILE A 21 -19.15 19.54 11.47
N ILE A 22 -19.75 18.56 12.15
CA ILE A 22 -19.06 17.35 12.63
C ILE A 22 -18.48 16.55 11.45
N VAL A 23 -19.27 16.36 10.38
CA VAL A 23 -18.82 15.63 9.18
C VAL A 23 -17.67 16.36 8.49
N ILE A 24 -17.80 17.67 8.26
CA ILE A 24 -16.73 18.47 7.62
C ILE A 24 -15.45 18.42 8.46
N THR A 25 -15.57 18.56 9.78
CA THR A 25 -14.44 18.50 10.71
C THR A 25 -13.79 17.12 10.70
N SER A 26 -14.59 16.04 10.66
CA SER A 26 -14.09 14.66 10.61
C SER A 26 -13.31 14.38 9.33
N ILE A 27 -13.83 14.82 8.17
CA ILE A 27 -13.15 14.67 6.88
C ILE A 27 -11.84 15.45 6.87
N ARG A 28 -11.83 16.70 7.37
CA ARG A 28 -10.60 17.49 7.47
C ARG A 28 -9.58 16.85 8.41
N GLY A 29 -10.01 16.34 9.56
CA GLY A 29 -9.17 15.62 10.51
C GLY A 29 -8.54 14.40 9.85
N LEU A 30 -9.33 13.62 9.10
CA LEU A 30 -8.86 12.46 8.34
C LEU A 30 -7.89 12.84 7.23
N LEU A 31 -8.15 13.90 6.47
CA LEU A 31 -7.23 14.37 5.43
C LEU A 31 -5.88 14.76 6.00
N ILE A 32 -5.85 15.43 7.15
CA ILE A 32 -4.61 15.86 7.80
C ILE A 32 -3.82 14.65 8.32
N THR A 33 -4.49 13.68 8.96
CA THR A 33 -3.83 12.45 9.41
C THR A 33 -3.32 11.62 8.24
N LEU A 34 -4.10 11.50 7.16
CA LEU A 34 -3.68 10.83 5.93
C LEU A 34 -2.47 11.52 5.29
N THR A 35 -2.49 12.85 5.19
CA THR A 35 -1.37 13.62 4.64
C THR A 35 -0.12 13.47 5.50
N LYS A 36 -0.26 13.46 6.83
CA LYS A 36 0.84 13.17 7.75
C LYS A 36 1.35 11.74 7.61
N PHE A 37 0.47 10.76 7.36
CA PHE A 37 0.84 9.38 7.09
C PHE A 37 1.65 9.26 5.79
N PHE A 38 1.15 9.86 4.71
CA PHE A 38 1.89 9.95 3.44
C PHE A 38 3.21 10.67 3.61
N TYR A 39 3.28 11.76 4.36
CA TYR A 39 4.52 12.49 4.59
C TYR A 39 5.49 11.74 5.51
N ALA A 40 5.01 11.01 6.52
CA ALA A 40 5.85 10.15 7.35
C ALA A 40 6.47 9.02 6.52
N ILE A 41 5.68 8.46 5.59
CA ILE A 41 6.13 7.46 4.62
C ILE A 41 6.99 8.10 3.50
N ALA A 42 6.80 9.38 3.17
CA ALA A 42 7.51 10.07 2.09
C ALA A 42 8.68 10.94 2.54
N SER A 43 8.90 11.09 3.85
CA SER A 43 9.98 11.92 4.39
C SER A 43 11.33 11.47 3.84
N SER A 44 12.31 12.37 3.75
CA SER A 44 13.60 12.17 3.07
C SER A 44 14.34 10.86 3.45
N LYS A 45 14.17 10.33 4.67
CA LYS A 45 14.71 9.01 5.08
C LYS A 45 13.94 7.79 4.51
N SER A 46 12.67 7.98 4.18
CA SER A 46 11.70 6.97 3.71
C SER A 46 11.36 7.12 2.22
N SER A 47 11.84 8.16 1.54
CA SER A 47 11.68 8.32 0.09
C SER A 47 12.19 7.10 -0.68
N ASN A 48 13.34 6.53 -0.27
CA ASN A 48 13.83 5.25 -0.78
C ASN A 48 12.88 4.08 -0.49
N ALA A 49 12.23 4.07 0.68
CA ALA A 49 11.30 3.02 1.07
C ALA A 49 10.00 3.05 0.24
N ILE A 50 9.52 4.24 -0.15
CA ILE A 50 8.41 4.35 -1.12
C ILE A 50 8.82 3.79 -2.46
N VAL A 51 9.99 4.18 -2.98
CA VAL A 51 10.46 3.71 -4.29
C VAL A 51 10.66 2.19 -4.27
N LEU A 52 11.22 1.63 -3.19
CA LEU A 52 11.33 0.18 -2.97
C LEU A 52 9.96 -0.51 -2.94
N CYS A 53 8.99 0.03 -2.17
CA CYS A 53 7.64 -0.53 -2.09
C CYS A 53 6.89 -0.45 -3.43
N LEU A 54 7.02 0.66 -4.15
CA LEU A 54 6.44 0.81 -5.49
C LEU A 54 7.11 -0.12 -6.50
N ALA A 55 8.44 -0.30 -6.43
CA ALA A 55 9.16 -1.25 -7.26
C ALA A 55 8.72 -2.70 -6.97
N GLU A 56 8.50 -3.04 -5.71
CA GLU A 56 7.96 -4.35 -5.28
C GLU A 56 6.56 -4.59 -5.88
N VAL A 57 5.64 -3.64 -5.73
CA VAL A 57 4.28 -3.74 -6.26
C VAL A 57 4.28 -3.82 -7.79
N MET A 58 5.11 -3.01 -8.46
CA MET A 58 5.29 -3.07 -9.91
C MET A 58 5.88 -4.41 -10.36
N GLY A 59 6.82 -4.98 -9.59
CA GLY A 59 7.39 -6.30 -9.84
C GLY A 59 6.36 -7.42 -9.68
N MET A 60 5.60 -7.43 -8.58
CA MET A 60 4.52 -8.39 -8.36
C MET A 60 3.43 -8.29 -9.43
N TYR A 61 3.07 -7.06 -9.83
CA TYR A 61 2.10 -6.82 -10.89
C TYR A 61 2.61 -7.32 -12.24
N PHE A 62 3.86 -6.99 -12.60
CA PHE A 62 4.49 -7.47 -13.84
C PHE A 62 4.54 -9.00 -13.90
N VAL A 63 4.96 -9.66 -12.81
CA VAL A 63 4.97 -11.12 -12.69
C VAL A 63 3.55 -11.67 -12.85
N SER A 64 2.55 -11.06 -12.21
CA SER A 64 1.15 -11.46 -12.34
C SER A 64 0.63 -11.30 -13.77
N SER A 65 0.98 -10.21 -14.47
CA SER A 65 0.60 -9.99 -15.87
C SER A 65 1.25 -11.00 -16.82
N VAL A 66 2.52 -11.37 -16.60
CA VAL A 66 3.21 -12.41 -17.37
C VAL A 66 2.59 -13.79 -17.13
N LEU A 67 2.25 -14.11 -15.87
CA LEU A 67 1.54 -15.35 -15.52
C LEU A 67 0.14 -15.40 -16.14
N LEU A 68 -0.61 -14.30 -16.10
CA LEU A 68 -1.93 -14.18 -16.71
C LEU A 68 -1.86 -14.27 -18.23
N MET A 69 -0.86 -13.66 -18.88
CA MET A 69 -0.62 -13.80 -20.31
C MET A 69 -0.32 -15.26 -20.68
N ARG A 70 0.32 -16.03 -19.79
CA ARG A 70 0.59 -17.46 -19.97
C ARG A 70 -0.63 -18.37 -19.67
N MET A 71 -1.51 -17.96 -18.76
CA MET A 71 -2.72 -18.69 -18.40
C MET A 71 -3.92 -18.41 -19.32
N ASN A 72 -3.97 -17.24 -19.96
CA ASN A 72 -5.06 -16.85 -20.86
C ASN A 72 -4.81 -17.27 -22.33
N VAL A 73 -3.75 -18.05 -22.61
CA VAL A 73 -3.54 -18.70 -23.91
C VAL A 73 -4.32 -20.03 -23.93
N PRO A 74 -5.31 -20.20 -24.82
CA PRO A 74 -6.26 -21.32 -24.80
C PRO A 74 -5.61 -22.69 -25.03
N GLU A 75 -6.23 -23.72 -24.48
CA GLU A 75 -5.75 -25.12 -24.49
C GLU A 75 -5.61 -25.75 -25.88
N GLU A 76 -6.15 -25.14 -26.94
CA GLU A 76 -6.08 -25.65 -28.32
C GLU A 76 -4.70 -25.52 -29.00
N TYR A 77 -3.75 -24.76 -28.42
CA TYR A 77 -2.41 -24.55 -29.02
C TYR A 77 -1.29 -25.40 -28.40
N ARG A 78 -1.62 -26.41 -27.59
CA ARG A 78 -0.64 -27.26 -26.89
C ARG A 78 0.37 -27.96 -27.83
N THR A 79 -0.02 -28.30 -29.06
CA THR A 79 0.83 -29.09 -29.98
C THR A 79 1.88 -28.25 -30.73
N ILE A 80 1.63 -26.95 -30.95
CA ILE A 80 2.57 -26.05 -31.66
C ILE A 80 3.64 -25.55 -30.69
N ILE A 81 3.30 -25.33 -29.42
CA ILE A 81 4.24 -24.86 -28.40
C ILE A 81 5.34 -25.89 -28.11
N THR A 82 5.07 -27.21 -28.15
CA THR A 82 6.12 -28.24 -27.95
C THR A 82 7.16 -28.27 -29.07
N ARG A 83 6.82 -27.80 -30.28
CA ARG A 83 7.76 -27.72 -31.41
C ARG A 83 8.63 -26.46 -31.40
N VAL A 84 8.22 -25.40 -30.72
CA VAL A 84 8.90 -24.08 -30.76
C VAL A 84 9.50 -23.68 -29.40
N LEU A 85 8.91 -24.14 -28.29
CA LEU A 85 9.42 -23.96 -26.93
C LEU A 85 9.99 -25.30 -26.42
N GLY A 86 11.21 -25.61 -26.83
CA GLY A 86 12.02 -26.60 -26.12
C GLY A 86 12.17 -26.18 -24.64
N GLN A 87 12.08 -27.17 -23.74
CA GLN A 87 12.23 -27.10 -22.27
C GLN A 87 12.10 -25.70 -21.65
N LEU A 88 10.87 -25.33 -21.30
CA LEU A 88 10.61 -24.13 -20.52
C LEU A 88 11.09 -24.39 -19.07
N ASP A 89 12.32 -23.94 -18.80
CA ASP A 89 13.07 -24.17 -17.58
C ASP A 89 12.36 -23.64 -16.32
N PHE A 90 11.85 -24.54 -15.48
CA PHE A 90 11.35 -24.23 -14.12
C PHE A 90 12.40 -23.53 -13.25
N SER A 91 13.68 -23.62 -13.62
CA SER A 91 14.82 -22.94 -13.00
C SER A 91 14.66 -21.41 -12.99
N PHE A 92 14.08 -20.81 -14.03
CA PHE A 92 13.93 -19.35 -14.08
C PHE A 92 12.94 -18.83 -13.05
N TYR A 93 11.80 -19.51 -12.88
CA TYR A 93 10.77 -19.13 -11.90
C TYR A 93 11.26 -19.31 -10.46
N HIS A 94 11.95 -20.43 -10.18
CA HIS A 94 12.57 -20.67 -8.88
C HIS A 94 13.64 -19.62 -8.56
N ARG A 95 14.48 -19.26 -9.53
CA ARG A 95 15.53 -18.26 -9.35
C ARG A 95 14.96 -16.86 -9.14
N TRP A 96 13.85 -16.54 -9.79
CA TRP A 96 13.15 -15.27 -9.58
C TRP A 96 12.48 -15.19 -8.20
N PHE A 97 11.86 -16.27 -7.75
CA PHE A 97 11.33 -16.39 -6.39
C PHE A 97 12.44 -16.21 -5.33
N ASP A 98 13.59 -16.85 -5.54
CA ASP A 98 14.74 -16.76 -4.64
C ASP A 98 15.30 -15.32 -4.55
N VAL A 99 15.32 -14.59 -5.68
CA VAL A 99 15.76 -13.18 -5.71
C VAL A 99 14.82 -12.27 -4.91
N ILE A 100 13.49 -12.43 -5.03
CA ILE A 100 12.51 -11.67 -4.25
C ILE A 100 12.64 -12.01 -2.75
N PHE A 101 12.80 -13.30 -2.43
CA PHE A 101 13.02 -13.76 -1.06
C PHE A 101 14.30 -13.20 -0.44
N LEU A 102 15.39 -13.16 -1.21
CA LEU A 102 16.68 -12.62 -0.75
C LEU A 102 16.60 -11.11 -0.49
N VAL A 103 15.97 -10.35 -1.41
CA VAL A 103 15.82 -8.88 -1.27
C VAL A 103 14.93 -8.54 -0.08
N SER A 104 13.84 -9.27 0.14
CA SER A 104 12.96 -9.09 1.31
C SER A 104 13.63 -9.47 2.63
N ALA A 105 14.47 -10.52 2.65
CA ALA A 105 15.27 -10.89 3.82
C ALA A 105 16.34 -9.84 4.13
N LEU A 106 17.07 -9.36 3.13
CA LEU A 106 18.11 -8.33 3.28
C LEU A 106 17.53 -7.01 3.80
N THR A 107 16.42 -6.57 3.22
CA THR A 107 15.72 -5.37 3.69
C THR A 107 15.23 -5.53 5.14
N SER A 108 14.73 -6.70 5.52
CA SER A 108 14.34 -7.00 6.91
C SER A 108 15.53 -6.96 7.88
N ILE A 109 16.68 -7.52 7.48
CA ILE A 109 17.92 -7.50 8.28
C ILE A 109 18.42 -6.07 8.48
N VAL A 110 18.45 -5.26 7.41
CA VAL A 110 18.87 -3.86 7.47
C VAL A 110 17.92 -3.04 8.36
N PHE A 111 16.61 -3.27 8.24
CA PHE A 111 15.61 -2.63 9.09
C PHE A 111 15.81 -2.96 10.57
N LEU A 112 16.00 -4.24 10.90
CA LEU A 112 16.27 -4.69 12.27
C LEU A 112 17.59 -4.12 12.81
N TYR A 113 18.63 -4.04 11.99
CA TYR A 113 19.93 -3.46 12.39
C TYR A 113 19.81 -1.98 12.74
N ILE A 114 19.08 -1.20 11.93
CA ILE A 114 18.82 0.22 12.20
C ILE A 114 17.96 0.38 13.47
N ALA A 115 16.91 -0.43 13.62
CA ALA A 115 16.05 -0.39 14.81
C ALA A 115 16.85 -0.71 16.10
N HIS A 116 17.78 -1.66 16.03
CA HIS A 116 18.64 -2.02 17.15
C HIS A 116 19.68 -0.93 17.50
N GLN A 117 20.19 -0.21 16.51
CA GLN A 117 21.04 0.97 16.77
C GLN A 117 20.26 2.11 17.42
N GLN A 118 18.99 2.32 17.01
CA GLN A 118 18.12 3.34 17.62
C GLN A 118 17.73 3.01 19.06
N SER A 119 17.56 1.73 19.41
CA SER A 119 17.28 1.31 20.80
C SER A 119 18.53 1.40 21.69
N SER A 120 19.72 1.11 21.16
CA SER A 120 20.99 1.19 21.89
C SER A 120 21.42 2.64 22.14
N SER A 121 21.19 3.55 21.19
CA SER A 121 21.50 4.99 21.36
C SER A 121 20.62 5.68 22.40
N LYS A 122 19.39 5.20 22.67
CA LYS A 122 18.49 5.74 23.69
C LYS A 122 18.81 5.35 25.13
N ARG A 123 19.79 4.47 25.38
CA ARG A 123 20.13 3.97 26.73
C ARG A 123 21.34 4.66 27.37
N THR A 124 21.97 5.61 26.68
CA THR A 124 23.24 6.26 27.13
C THR A 124 23.14 7.80 27.16
N GLY A 125 21.94 8.35 27.08
CA GLY A 125 21.66 9.79 27.19
C GLY A 125 20.72 10.08 28.34
#